data_AF-A0A0B6Y077-F1
#
_entry.id   AF-A0A0B6Y077-F1
#
_cell.length_a   1.000
_cell.length_b   1.000
_cell.length_c   1.000
_cell.angle_alpha   90.00
_cell.angle_beta   90.00
_cell.angle_gamma   90.00
#
_symmetry.space_group_name_H-M   'P 1'
#
loop_
_entity.id
_entity.type
_entity.pdbx_description
1 polymer ?
#
loop_
_entity_poly.entity_id
_entity_poly.type
_entity_poly.pdbx_seq_one_letter_code
_entity_poly.pdbx_strand_id
1 'polypeptide(L)'
;RELTVALPHSPSDMMHRRTDSMESYPDVSSESESDGSSNEARVYTTKTSPKKVSKEHQRTASQDKIRVPKSISSDSHGSDSSLTSRRKRRKRIADKPNISLNLWSFMKNAIGKELSKIPMPVNFNEPLSMLQRIMEEMEYSELLDQAAKCSDSAEQMVWVAAFTVSAYATTLFRVGKPFNPLLGETFEFDRMEDLGWKGISEQVSHHPPMLAMHIDGREWTTWQEFTMTTKFRGRYLQIIPMGIAHLKFHKSGHHYTWRKVTTTVNNIIVGKLWVDNHGEMDIT
;
A
#
# COMPACT_ATOMS: atom_id res chain seq x y z
N ARG A 1 -2.95 5.02 -16.99
CA ARG A 1 -4.08 4.08 -16.84
C ARG A 1 -5.14 4.82 -16.07
N GLU A 2 -6.36 4.85 -16.58
CA GLU A 2 -7.50 5.49 -15.93
C GLU A 2 -8.16 4.44 -15.02
N LEU A 3 -8.56 4.84 -13.82
CA LEU A 3 -9.37 4.02 -12.91
C LEU A 3 -10.78 4.60 -12.96
N THR A 4 -11.76 3.76 -13.28
CA THR A 4 -13.17 4.16 -13.32
C THR A 4 -13.77 3.93 -11.95
N VAL A 5 -14.40 4.96 -11.38
CA VAL A 5 -15.15 4.88 -10.13
C VAL A 5 -16.63 5.07 -10.46
N ALA A 6 -17.46 4.10 -10.12
CA ALA A 6 -18.90 4.16 -10.27
C ALA A 6 -19.56 4.19 -8.88
N LEU A 7 -20.63 4.97 -8.74
CA LEU A 7 -21.47 4.92 -7.55
C LEU A 7 -22.62 3.92 -7.80
N PRO A 8 -23.01 3.11 -6.80
CA PRO A 8 -24.14 2.21 -6.95
C PRO A 8 -25.44 2.98 -7.23
N HIS A 9 -26.33 2.39 -8.02
CA HIS A 9 -27.68 2.90 -8.24
C HIS A 9 -28.50 2.88 -6.93
N SER A 10 -29.40 3.85 -6.78
CA SER A 10 -30.36 3.93 -5.67
C SER A 10 -31.08 2.59 -5.45
N PRO A 11 -31.20 2.08 -4.21
CA PRO A 11 -31.62 0.71 -3.95
C PRO A 11 -33.15 0.58 -4.04
N SER A 12 -33.64 -0.15 -5.04
CA SER A 12 -34.99 -0.72 -5.01
C SER A 12 -35.02 -2.25 -4.92
N ASP A 13 -33.87 -2.94 -4.80
CA ASP A 13 -33.85 -4.39 -4.57
C ASP A 13 -32.65 -4.79 -3.69
N MET A 14 -32.80 -4.64 -2.36
CA MET A 14 -31.96 -5.35 -1.40
C MET A 14 -32.60 -6.71 -1.09
N MET A 15 -32.24 -7.75 -1.84
CA MET A 15 -32.36 -9.12 -1.33
C MET A 15 -31.10 -9.47 -0.54
N HIS A 16 -31.27 -9.62 0.77
CA HIS A 16 -30.28 -10.25 1.66
C HIS A 16 -29.83 -11.61 1.09
N ARG A 17 -28.62 -11.70 0.54
CA ARG A 17 -27.95 -12.99 0.35
C ARG A 17 -27.24 -13.38 1.63
N ARG A 18 -27.81 -14.35 2.34
CA ARG A 18 -27.12 -15.11 3.39
C ARG A 18 -25.93 -15.86 2.76
N THR A 19 -24.77 -15.77 3.38
CA THR A 19 -23.62 -16.63 3.08
C THR A 19 -23.88 -18.02 3.64
N ASP A 20 -24.00 -19.02 2.78
CA ASP A 20 -23.83 -20.41 3.19
C ASP A 20 -22.57 -20.96 2.51
N SER A 21 -21.83 -21.73 3.29
CA SER A 21 -20.55 -22.33 2.91
C SER A 21 -20.76 -23.62 2.11
N MET A 22 -19.86 -23.81 1.13
CA MET A 22 -19.49 -25.09 0.48
C MET A 22 -20.01 -25.33 -0.96
N GLU A 23 -19.01 -25.39 -1.84
CA GLU A 23 -18.87 -26.23 -3.05
C GLU A 23 -19.53 -25.93 -4.41
N SER A 24 -18.67 -26.15 -5.42
CA SER A 24 -18.86 -26.46 -6.85
C SER A 24 -19.05 -25.29 -7.85
N TYR A 25 -18.07 -25.16 -8.74
CA TYR A 25 -18.13 -24.33 -9.95
C TYR A 25 -18.80 -25.13 -11.08
N PRO A 26 -19.83 -24.60 -11.76
CA PRO A 26 -20.18 -25.04 -13.09
C PRO A 26 -19.51 -24.18 -14.15
N ASP A 27 -19.05 -24.86 -15.21
CA ASP A 27 -18.50 -24.32 -16.45
C ASP A 27 -19.67 -23.91 -17.36
N VAL A 28 -19.77 -22.65 -17.79
CA VAL A 28 -20.72 -22.24 -18.86
C VAL A 28 -20.15 -21.12 -19.73
N SER A 29 -20.10 -21.43 -21.02
CA SER A 29 -19.88 -20.61 -22.21
C SER A 29 -21.02 -19.64 -22.53
N SER A 30 -20.70 -18.50 -23.17
CA SER A 30 -21.51 -17.64 -24.07
C SER A 30 -22.91 -17.20 -23.56
N GLU A 31 -23.27 -15.92 -23.46
CA GLU A 31 -23.50 -14.96 -24.54
C GLU A 31 -23.83 -13.55 -24.00
N SER A 32 -23.61 -12.55 -24.85
CA SER A 32 -24.30 -11.23 -24.98
C SER A 32 -24.46 -10.32 -23.75
N GLU A 33 -23.85 -9.13 -23.82
CA GLU A 33 -24.31 -7.97 -23.04
C GLU A 33 -24.68 -6.80 -23.95
N SER A 34 -25.89 -6.31 -23.67
CA SER A 34 -26.59 -5.16 -24.18
C SER A 34 -25.97 -3.84 -23.72
N ASP A 35 -26.05 -2.85 -24.60
CA ASP A 35 -25.59 -1.48 -24.41
C ASP A 35 -26.39 -0.75 -23.32
N GLY A 36 -25.76 -0.49 -22.18
CA GLY A 36 -26.33 0.24 -21.04
C GLY A 36 -25.40 1.38 -20.63
N SER A 37 -25.84 2.62 -20.85
CA SER A 37 -25.07 3.84 -20.59
C SER A 37 -24.78 4.01 -19.08
N SER A 38 -23.51 3.82 -18.69
CA SER A 38 -23.00 4.16 -17.36
C SER A 38 -22.58 5.64 -17.30
N ASN A 39 -23.08 6.37 -16.30
CA ASN A 39 -22.63 7.74 -16.01
C ASN A 39 -21.23 7.71 -15.37
N GLU A 40 -20.19 7.84 -16.19
CA GLU A 40 -18.80 7.99 -15.74
C GLU A 40 -18.53 9.42 -15.23
N ALA A 41 -17.98 9.54 -14.01
CA ALA A 41 -17.45 10.81 -13.52
C ALA A 41 -15.96 10.93 -13.86
N ARG A 42 -15.57 11.95 -14.66
CA ARG A 42 -14.18 12.21 -15.05
C ARG A 42 -13.53 13.24 -14.11
N VAL A 43 -12.42 12.87 -13.48
CA VAL A 43 -11.60 13.79 -12.65
C VAL A 43 -10.52 14.44 -13.51
N TYR A 44 -10.55 15.77 -13.65
CA TYR A 44 -9.53 16.53 -14.38
C TYR A 44 -8.37 16.93 -13.45
N THR A 45 -7.14 16.50 -13.75
CA THR A 45 -5.93 17.04 -13.11
C THR A 45 -5.33 18.16 -13.96
N THR A 46 -5.37 19.41 -13.50
CA THR A 46 -4.66 20.53 -14.15
C THR A 46 -3.16 20.44 -13.90
N LYS A 47 -2.36 20.27 -14.96
CA LYS A 47 -0.89 20.26 -14.90
C LYS A 47 -0.35 21.70 -14.86
N THR A 48 0.26 22.12 -13.75
CA THR A 48 1.12 23.31 -13.70
C THR A 48 2.60 22.93 -13.73
N SER A 49 3.28 23.33 -14.80
CA SER A 49 4.72 23.10 -15.02
C SER A 49 5.58 24.08 -14.19
N PRO A 50 6.69 23.65 -13.56
CA PRO A 50 7.61 24.57 -12.89
C PRO A 50 8.61 25.20 -13.90
N LYS A 51 8.77 26.53 -13.83
CA LYS A 51 9.76 27.30 -14.60
C LYS A 51 11.17 27.09 -14.03
N LYS A 52 12.15 26.85 -14.93
CA LYS A 52 13.59 26.89 -14.65
C LYS A 52 14.07 28.35 -14.53
N VAL A 53 14.93 28.64 -13.55
CA VAL A 53 15.83 29.80 -13.60
C VAL A 53 17.23 29.34 -13.20
N SER A 54 18.19 29.67 -14.05
CA SER A 54 19.62 29.44 -13.91
C SER A 54 20.35 30.80 -13.94
N LYS A 55 21.34 31.02 -13.07
CA LYS A 55 22.70 31.52 -13.40
C LYS A 55 23.56 31.85 -12.15
N GLU A 56 24.60 31.05 -12.00
CA GLU A 56 26.04 31.30 -11.74
C GLU A 56 26.65 32.66 -11.25
N HIS A 57 27.63 32.47 -10.33
CA HIS A 57 28.97 33.10 -10.16
C HIS A 57 29.08 34.55 -9.57
N GLN A 58 29.99 34.95 -8.66
CA GLN A 58 31.41 34.62 -8.38
C GLN A 58 31.91 35.17 -6.99
N ARG A 59 32.92 34.49 -6.38
CA ARG A 59 34.12 34.98 -5.59
C ARG A 59 33.91 35.65 -4.21
N THR A 60 34.74 35.50 -3.15
CA THR A 60 36.19 35.17 -2.96
C THR A 60 36.52 34.80 -1.49
N ALA A 61 37.54 33.93 -1.29
CA ALA A 61 38.61 33.88 -0.25
C ALA A 61 38.23 33.84 1.27
N SER A 62 38.86 33.10 2.20
CA SER A 62 40.23 32.59 2.35
C SER A 62 40.27 31.41 3.36
N GLN A 63 41.38 30.67 3.35
CA GLN A 63 41.67 29.42 4.06
C GLN A 63 42.03 29.54 5.55
N ASP A 64 41.70 28.46 6.28
CA ASP A 64 42.40 27.74 7.37
C ASP A 64 43.35 28.46 8.35
N LYS A 65 43.14 28.24 9.67
CA LYS A 65 43.96 27.31 10.50
C LYS A 65 43.56 27.26 12.00
N ILE A 66 43.25 26.04 12.47
CA ILE A 66 43.77 25.31 13.65
C ILE A 66 43.57 25.87 15.09
N ARG A 67 42.66 25.18 15.82
CA ARG A 67 42.75 24.51 17.16
C ARG A 67 43.34 25.27 18.37
N VAL A 68 42.61 25.26 19.51
CA VAL A 68 42.95 24.67 20.85
C VAL A 68 41.77 24.94 21.84
N PRO A 69 41.44 24.02 22.78
CA PRO A 69 40.20 24.01 23.56
C PRO A 69 40.34 24.61 24.98
N LYS A 70 39.21 25.04 25.55
CA LYS A 70 38.95 25.36 26.98
C LYS A 70 37.43 25.58 27.10
N SER A 71 36.70 25.27 28.15
CA SER A 71 36.95 24.72 29.48
C SER A 71 35.57 24.43 30.08
N ILE A 72 35.53 23.50 31.03
CA ILE A 72 34.36 23.18 31.86
C ILE A 72 33.87 24.43 32.60
N SER A 73 32.57 24.71 32.55
CA SER A 73 31.88 25.55 33.53
C SER A 73 30.46 25.02 33.79
N SER A 74 30.14 25.06 35.08
CA SER A 74 29.06 24.46 35.85
C SER A 74 27.64 24.99 35.59
N ASP A 75 26.68 24.09 35.80
CA ASP A 75 25.31 24.24 36.30
C ASP A 75 24.56 25.57 36.11
N SER A 76 23.46 25.47 35.37
CA SER A 76 22.26 26.24 35.67
C SER A 76 21.01 25.43 35.32
N HIS A 77 20.14 25.27 36.31
CA HIS A 77 18.82 24.67 36.21
C HIS A 77 18.00 25.38 35.11
N GLY A 78 17.90 24.75 33.95
CA GLY A 78 16.93 25.09 32.92
C GLY A 78 15.83 24.04 32.94
N SER A 79 14.59 24.48 33.16
CA SER A 79 13.39 23.69 32.94
C SER A 79 13.44 23.02 31.56
N ASP A 80 13.68 21.71 31.54
CA ASP A 80 13.64 20.91 30.32
C ASP A 80 12.17 20.76 29.91
N SER A 81 11.62 21.83 29.31
CA SER A 81 10.52 21.66 28.38
C SER A 81 11.10 20.86 27.24
N SER A 82 11.00 19.54 27.33
CA SER A 82 11.43 18.62 26.29
C SER A 82 10.60 18.92 25.05
N LEU A 83 11.07 19.88 24.25
CA LEU A 83 10.74 20.03 22.85
C LEU A 83 11.20 18.72 22.23
N THR A 84 10.32 17.72 22.21
CA THR A 84 10.59 16.44 21.57
C THR A 84 10.96 16.76 20.15
N SER A 85 12.25 16.69 19.85
CA SER A 85 12.78 16.91 18.51
C SER A 85 12.06 15.94 17.58
N ARG A 86 11.29 16.48 16.63
CA ARG A 86 10.58 15.69 15.61
C ARG A 86 11.48 14.59 15.10
N ARG A 87 11.05 13.33 15.22
CA ARG A 87 11.88 12.17 14.84
C ARG A 87 12.35 12.31 13.38
N LYS A 88 13.65 12.51 13.16
CA LYS A 88 14.23 12.66 11.82
C LYS A 88 14.28 11.30 11.12
N ARG A 89 13.44 11.12 10.09
CA ARG A 89 13.38 9.89 9.28
C ARG A 89 14.27 10.01 8.04
N ARG A 90 14.93 8.91 7.67
CA ARG A 90 15.69 8.83 6.40
C ARG A 90 14.72 8.94 5.22
N LYS A 91 15.13 9.63 4.15
CA LYS A 91 14.32 9.80 2.93
C LYS A 91 14.68 8.82 1.81
N ARG A 92 15.74 8.03 1.98
CA ARG A 92 16.27 7.14 0.95
C ARG A 92 16.98 5.93 1.57
N ILE A 93 17.01 4.84 0.83
CA ILE A 93 17.76 3.61 1.11
C ILE A 93 18.89 3.44 0.09
N ALA A 94 19.87 2.59 0.38
CA ALA A 94 20.95 2.29 -0.57
C ALA A 94 20.39 1.66 -1.86
N ASP A 95 21.05 1.91 -2.99
CA ASP A 95 20.63 1.34 -4.27
C ASP A 95 20.81 -0.19 -4.28
N LYS A 96 19.90 -0.87 -4.97
CA LYS A 96 19.98 -2.32 -5.14
C LYS A 96 21.27 -2.69 -5.87
N PRO A 97 22.06 -3.67 -5.37
CA PRO A 97 23.22 -4.18 -6.10
C PRO A 97 22.82 -4.69 -7.49
N ASN A 98 23.60 -4.34 -8.52
CA ASN A 98 23.34 -4.75 -9.89
C ASN A 98 23.79 -6.20 -10.13
N ILE A 99 22.96 -7.16 -9.69
CA ILE A 99 23.18 -8.59 -9.85
C ILE A 99 22.14 -9.12 -10.84
N SER A 100 22.59 -9.52 -12.03
CA SER A 100 21.73 -10.12 -13.07
C SER A 100 21.48 -11.59 -12.74
N LEU A 101 20.31 -11.90 -12.18
CA LEU A 101 19.83 -13.27 -12.06
C LEU A 101 18.74 -13.54 -13.09
N ASN A 102 18.78 -14.71 -13.73
CA ASN A 102 17.73 -15.16 -14.63
C ASN A 102 16.54 -15.69 -13.81
N LEU A 103 15.48 -14.88 -13.65
CA LEU A 103 14.27 -15.26 -12.92
C LEU A 103 13.65 -16.56 -13.47
N TRP A 104 13.73 -16.78 -14.79
CA TRP A 104 13.18 -17.97 -15.44
C TRP A 104 13.80 -19.28 -14.93
N SER A 105 15.10 -19.31 -14.60
CA SER A 105 15.76 -20.55 -14.17
C SER A 105 15.16 -21.11 -12.87
N PHE A 106 14.60 -20.24 -12.03
CA PHE A 106 13.89 -20.59 -10.79
C PHE A 106 12.39 -20.82 -11.03
N MET A 107 11.77 -19.96 -11.83
CA MET A 107 10.33 -19.99 -12.12
C MET A 107 9.89 -21.21 -12.93
N LYS A 108 10.75 -21.79 -13.78
CA LYS A 108 10.37 -22.95 -14.62
C LYS A 108 9.90 -24.15 -13.79
N ASN A 109 10.46 -24.34 -12.59
CA ASN A 109 10.09 -25.44 -11.68
C ASN A 109 8.81 -25.13 -10.87
N ALA A 110 8.31 -23.90 -10.98
CA ALA A 110 7.12 -23.37 -10.31
C ALA A 110 5.85 -23.42 -11.15
N ILE A 111 5.93 -23.84 -12.42
CA ILE A 111 4.77 -23.89 -13.32
C ILE A 111 3.68 -24.79 -12.71
N GLY A 112 2.47 -24.25 -12.55
CA GLY A 112 1.33 -24.96 -11.98
C GLY A 112 1.37 -25.16 -10.46
N LYS A 113 2.38 -24.62 -9.76
CA LYS A 113 2.51 -24.69 -8.30
C LYS A 113 2.23 -23.34 -7.65
N GLU A 114 1.90 -23.37 -6.36
CA GLU A 114 1.88 -22.16 -5.52
C GLU A 114 3.30 -21.64 -5.29
N LEU A 115 3.56 -20.38 -5.65
CA LEU A 115 4.90 -19.80 -5.60
C LEU A 115 5.39 -19.54 -4.16
N SER A 116 4.47 -19.43 -3.20
CA SER A 116 4.79 -19.27 -1.78
C SER A 116 5.63 -20.44 -1.23
N LYS A 117 5.50 -21.63 -1.81
CA LYS A 117 6.24 -22.86 -1.42
C LYS A 117 7.59 -23.00 -2.12
N ILE A 118 7.98 -22.05 -2.98
CA ILE A 118 9.21 -22.13 -3.77
C ILE A 118 10.21 -21.09 -3.25
N PRO A 119 11.40 -21.54 -2.79
CA PRO A 119 12.41 -20.63 -2.28
C PRO A 119 12.92 -19.75 -3.43
N MET A 120 12.73 -18.44 -3.26
CA MET A 120 13.21 -17.43 -4.20
C MET A 120 14.57 -16.91 -3.72
N PRO A 121 15.56 -16.72 -4.63
CA PRO A 121 16.81 -16.06 -4.28
C PRO A 121 16.55 -14.66 -3.69
N VAL A 122 17.28 -14.32 -2.63
CA VAL A 122 17.14 -13.04 -1.91
C VAL A 122 17.30 -11.82 -2.81
N ASN A 123 17.98 -11.94 -3.95
CA ASN A 123 18.15 -10.89 -4.93
C ASN A 123 16.83 -10.46 -5.61
N PHE A 124 15.78 -11.28 -5.54
CA PHE A 124 14.43 -10.91 -5.98
C PHE A 124 13.62 -10.23 -4.88
N ASN A 125 14.13 -10.24 -3.64
CA ASN A 125 13.47 -9.59 -2.54
C ASN A 125 13.71 -8.08 -2.55
N GLU A 126 12.73 -7.36 -2.03
CA GLU A 126 12.92 -5.98 -1.56
C GLU A 126 13.26 -6.00 -0.06
N PRO A 127 13.94 -4.97 0.47
CA PRO A 127 14.38 -4.94 1.87
C PRO A 127 13.24 -4.57 2.83
N LEU A 128 12.08 -5.18 2.65
CA LEU A 128 10.88 -5.03 3.47
C LEU A 128 10.20 -6.39 3.65
N SER A 129 9.64 -6.64 4.84
CA SER A 129 8.75 -7.79 5.07
C SER A 129 7.32 -7.45 4.63
N MET A 130 6.47 -8.47 4.47
CA MET A 130 5.07 -8.25 4.11
C MET A 130 4.32 -7.41 5.17
N LEU A 131 4.72 -7.50 6.45
CA LEU A 131 4.18 -6.67 7.54
C LEU A 131 4.47 -5.18 7.35
N GLN A 132 5.61 -4.85 6.76
CA GLN A 132 5.99 -3.49 6.40
C GLN A 132 5.29 -3.05 5.11
N ARG A 133 5.20 -3.96 4.13
CA ARG A 133 4.57 -3.69 2.83
C ARG A 133 3.10 -3.32 2.99
N ILE A 134 2.37 -3.99 3.87
CA ILE A 134 0.95 -3.72 4.11
C ILE A 134 0.73 -2.36 4.78
N MET A 135 1.67 -1.88 5.61
CA MET A 135 1.60 -0.57 6.24
C MET A 135 1.79 0.60 5.26
N GLU A 136 2.31 0.33 4.05
CA GLU A 136 2.43 1.37 3.01
C GLU A 136 1.09 1.80 2.44
N GLU A 137 0.00 1.08 2.69
CA GLU A 137 -1.35 1.52 2.34
C GLU A 137 -1.73 2.83 3.04
N MET A 138 -1.05 3.15 4.14
CA MET A 138 -1.21 4.39 4.88
C MET A 138 -0.33 5.54 4.36
N GLU A 139 0.33 5.39 3.19
CA GLU A 139 1.12 6.48 2.59
C GLU A 139 0.28 7.76 2.40
N TYR A 140 -0.99 7.60 2.05
CA TYR A 140 -1.95 8.68 1.82
C TYR A 140 -3.07 8.72 2.88
N SER A 141 -2.72 8.44 4.14
CA SER A 141 -3.67 8.39 5.27
C SER A 141 -4.43 9.70 5.49
N GLU A 142 -3.89 10.83 5.04
CA GLU A 142 -4.54 12.14 5.12
C GLU A 142 -5.90 12.20 4.40
N LEU A 143 -6.15 11.30 3.43
CA LEU A 143 -7.44 11.16 2.76
C LEU A 143 -8.53 10.73 3.76
N LEU A 144 -8.17 9.86 4.72
CA LEU A 144 -9.07 9.44 5.80
C LEU A 144 -9.34 10.58 6.79
N ASP A 145 -8.36 11.44 7.04
CA ASP A 145 -8.56 12.63 7.86
C ASP A 145 -9.51 13.64 7.22
N GLN A 146 -9.53 13.73 5.88
CA GLN A 146 -10.55 14.53 5.18
C GLN A 146 -11.91 13.86 5.21
N ALA A 147 -11.97 12.56 4.94
CA ALA A 147 -13.19 11.77 5.02
C ALA A 147 -13.88 11.89 6.39
N ALA A 148 -13.11 11.90 7.48
CA ALA A 148 -13.62 12.03 8.84
C ALA A 148 -14.30 13.39 9.13
N LYS A 149 -13.99 14.43 8.34
CA LYS A 149 -14.59 15.77 8.47
C LYS A 149 -15.88 15.91 7.67
N CYS A 150 -16.09 15.07 6.67
CA CYS A 150 -17.29 15.07 5.84
C CYS A 150 -18.53 14.79 6.70
N SER A 151 -19.60 15.54 6.42
CA SER A 151 -20.92 15.31 7.03
C SER A 151 -21.85 14.57 6.06
N ASP A 152 -21.63 14.74 4.75
CA ASP A 152 -22.33 13.97 3.72
C ASP A 152 -21.66 12.61 3.50
N SER A 153 -22.48 11.57 3.43
CA SER A 153 -22.02 10.18 3.31
C SER A 153 -21.44 9.87 1.93
N ALA A 154 -21.95 10.51 0.87
CA ALA A 154 -21.44 10.30 -0.49
C ALA A 154 -20.08 10.99 -0.67
N GLU A 155 -19.90 12.20 -0.14
CA GLU A 155 -18.61 12.87 -0.09
C GLU A 155 -17.57 12.06 0.72
N GLN A 156 -17.98 11.54 1.89
CA GLN A 156 -17.13 10.65 2.69
C GLN A 156 -16.71 9.41 1.89
N MET A 157 -17.64 8.78 1.16
CA MET A 157 -17.37 7.63 0.30
C MET A 157 -16.35 7.96 -0.81
N VAL A 158 -16.41 9.15 -1.41
CA VAL A 158 -15.43 9.56 -2.44
C VAL A 158 -14.01 9.60 -1.88
N TRP A 159 -13.83 10.12 -0.65
CA TRP A 159 -12.51 10.10 0.00
C TRP A 159 -12.05 8.69 0.35
N VAL A 160 -12.96 7.83 0.82
CA VAL A 160 -12.66 6.42 1.08
C VAL A 160 -12.23 5.72 -0.21
N ALA A 161 -12.94 5.93 -1.32
CA ALA A 161 -12.57 5.37 -2.62
C ALA A 161 -11.21 5.88 -3.12
N ALA A 162 -10.91 7.16 -2.94
CA ALA A 162 -9.59 7.70 -3.24
C ALA A 162 -8.48 7.02 -2.40
N PHE A 163 -8.74 6.80 -1.11
CA PHE A 163 -7.81 6.12 -0.21
C PHE A 163 -7.57 4.67 -0.64
N THR A 164 -8.62 3.88 -0.92
CA THR A 164 -8.48 2.48 -1.31
C THR A 164 -7.72 2.31 -2.62
N VAL A 165 -7.90 3.22 -3.57
CA VAL A 165 -7.15 3.28 -4.83
C VAL A 165 -5.68 3.66 -4.60
N SER A 166 -5.43 4.62 -3.70
CA SER A 166 -4.07 5.12 -3.44
C SER A 166 -3.11 4.04 -2.95
N ALA A 167 -3.61 3.00 -2.26
CA ALA A 167 -2.84 1.86 -1.79
C ALA A 167 -2.04 1.15 -2.90
N TYR A 168 -2.52 1.20 -4.15
CA TYR A 168 -1.85 0.57 -5.29
C TYR A 168 -0.74 1.42 -5.91
N ALA A 169 -0.60 2.70 -5.53
CA ALA A 169 0.42 3.60 -6.10
C ALA A 169 1.85 3.05 -5.94
N THR A 170 2.10 2.37 -4.82
CA THR A 170 3.41 1.77 -4.49
C THR A 170 3.80 0.60 -5.42
N THR A 171 2.85 0.01 -6.15
CA THR A 171 3.08 -1.15 -7.02
C THR A 171 3.67 -0.78 -8.39
N LEU A 172 3.55 0.49 -8.80
CA LEU A 172 3.95 0.97 -10.13
C LEU A 172 5.43 0.72 -10.44
N PHE A 173 6.30 0.83 -9.43
CA PHE A 173 7.75 0.77 -9.62
C PHE A 173 8.42 -0.35 -8.81
N ARG A 174 7.63 -1.20 -8.14
CA ARG A 174 8.13 -2.23 -7.21
C ARG A 174 7.67 -3.62 -7.63
N VAL A 175 8.61 -4.35 -8.22
CA VAL A 175 8.46 -5.75 -8.65
C VAL A 175 9.17 -6.73 -7.70
N GLY A 176 9.77 -6.23 -6.61
CA GLY A 176 10.46 -7.05 -5.63
C GLY A 176 9.48 -7.80 -4.72
N LYS A 177 9.81 -9.05 -4.37
CA LYS A 177 9.04 -9.84 -3.43
C LYS A 177 9.36 -9.38 -2.00
N PRO A 178 8.41 -8.97 -1.16
CA PRO A 178 8.71 -8.72 0.25
C PRO A 178 9.13 -10.02 0.94
N PHE A 179 9.90 -9.92 2.02
CA PHE A 179 10.20 -11.08 2.85
C PHE A 179 8.92 -11.65 3.45
N ASN A 180 8.80 -12.99 3.41
CA ASN A 180 7.73 -13.70 4.11
C ASN A 180 8.04 -13.64 5.61
N PRO A 181 7.20 -12.98 6.43
CA PRO A 181 7.45 -12.86 7.86
C PRO A 181 7.44 -14.21 8.56
N LEU A 182 8.15 -14.32 9.69
CA LEU A 182 8.05 -15.47 10.57
C LEU A 182 6.71 -15.48 11.32
N LEU A 183 6.22 -16.64 11.74
CA LEU A 183 5.05 -16.72 12.62
C LEU A 183 5.30 -15.94 13.91
N GLY A 184 4.39 -15.03 14.27
CA GLY A 184 4.53 -14.14 15.43
C GLY A 184 5.50 -12.98 15.23
N GLU A 185 6.10 -12.81 14.03
CA GLU A 185 6.81 -11.57 13.71
C GLU A 185 5.83 -10.39 13.75
N THR A 186 6.28 -9.28 14.33
CA THR A 186 5.50 -8.05 14.45
C THR A 186 6.21 -6.87 13.80
N PHE A 187 5.43 -5.89 13.37
CA PHE A 187 5.93 -4.59 12.92
C PHE A 187 5.02 -3.49 13.46
N GLU A 188 5.61 -2.54 14.19
CA GLU A 188 4.94 -1.33 14.64
C GLU A 188 5.35 -0.12 13.80
N PHE A 189 4.43 0.80 13.56
CA PHE A 189 4.72 2.05 12.89
C PHE A 189 3.97 3.22 13.51
N ASP A 190 4.71 4.08 14.20
CA ASP A 190 4.17 5.29 14.82
C ASP A 190 4.48 6.53 13.98
N ARG A 191 3.39 7.15 13.50
CA ARG A 191 3.34 8.41 12.77
C ARG A 191 2.37 9.40 13.43
N MET A 192 2.08 9.26 14.73
CA MET A 192 1.10 10.14 15.40
C MET A 192 1.51 11.61 15.36
N GLU A 193 2.80 11.88 15.50
CA GLU A 193 3.36 13.23 15.52
C GLU A 193 3.20 13.96 14.17
N ASP A 194 3.38 13.26 13.05
CA ASP A 194 3.45 13.87 11.72
C ASP A 194 2.26 13.54 10.80
N LEU A 195 1.71 12.32 10.85
CA LEU A 195 0.54 11.90 10.06
C LEU A 195 -0.71 11.59 10.90
N GLY A 196 -0.62 11.58 12.23
CA GLY A 196 -1.79 11.40 13.10
C GLY A 196 -2.31 9.96 13.22
N TRP A 197 -1.47 8.96 12.95
CA TRP A 197 -1.83 7.56 13.14
C TRP A 197 -0.68 6.71 13.67
N LYS A 198 -1.02 5.58 14.30
CA LYS A 198 -0.08 4.52 14.67
C LYS A 198 -0.70 3.16 14.36
N GLY A 199 0.14 2.19 14.01
CA GLY A 199 -0.33 0.86 13.65
C GLY A 199 0.59 -0.24 14.11
N ILE A 200 0.03 -1.44 14.19
CA ILE A 200 0.74 -2.70 14.39
C ILE A 200 0.26 -3.74 13.39
N SER A 201 1.18 -4.55 12.88
CA SER A 201 0.89 -5.75 12.11
C SER A 201 1.63 -6.95 12.67
N GLU A 202 1.01 -8.12 12.57
CA GLU A 202 1.54 -9.39 13.05
C GLU A 202 1.27 -10.49 12.04
N GLN A 203 2.24 -11.38 11.85
CA GLN A 203 2.04 -12.61 11.09
C GLN A 203 1.38 -13.67 11.98
N VAL A 204 0.04 -13.77 11.89
CA VAL A 204 -0.78 -14.64 12.76
C VAL A 204 -0.89 -16.09 12.27
N SER A 205 -0.49 -16.37 11.02
CA SER A 205 -0.40 -17.74 10.49
C SER A 205 0.73 -17.87 9.48
N HIS A 206 1.36 -19.05 9.41
CA HIS A 206 2.42 -19.35 8.44
C HIS A 206 1.96 -20.30 7.32
N HIS A 207 0.98 -21.15 7.57
CA HIS A 207 0.47 -22.15 6.62
C HIS A 207 -1.06 -22.23 6.66
N PRO A 208 -1.78 -21.44 5.84
CA PRO A 208 -1.26 -20.46 4.88
C PRO A 208 -0.72 -19.18 5.56
N PRO A 209 0.20 -18.43 4.92
CA PRO A 209 0.65 -17.14 5.44
C PRO A 209 -0.53 -16.16 5.57
N MET A 210 -0.76 -15.65 6.77
CA MET A 210 -1.77 -14.64 7.05
C MET A 210 -1.20 -13.63 8.03
N LEU A 211 -1.51 -12.36 7.79
CA LEU A 211 -1.21 -11.28 8.71
C LEU A 211 -2.50 -10.60 9.17
N ALA A 212 -2.45 -10.05 10.38
CA ALA A 212 -3.43 -9.11 10.90
C ALA A 212 -2.78 -7.74 11.01
N MET A 213 -3.53 -6.68 10.73
CA MET A 213 -3.08 -5.30 10.87
C MET A 213 -4.18 -4.49 11.56
N HIS A 214 -3.78 -3.62 12.50
CA HIS A 214 -4.66 -2.69 13.19
C HIS A 214 -4.00 -1.32 13.26
N ILE A 215 -4.74 -0.27 12.94
CA ILE A 215 -4.25 1.11 12.88
C ILE A 215 -5.28 2.05 13.50
N ASP A 216 -4.81 2.82 14.47
CA ASP A 216 -5.58 3.90 15.08
C ASP A 216 -5.12 5.24 14.49
N GLY A 217 -6.03 5.90 13.79
CA GLY A 217 -5.92 7.30 13.40
C GLY A 217 -6.61 8.22 14.42
N ARG A 218 -6.70 9.52 14.12
CA ARG A 218 -7.31 10.51 15.03
C ARG A 218 -8.81 10.28 15.23
N GLU A 219 -9.54 10.21 14.12
CA GLU A 219 -11.01 10.12 14.08
C GLU A 219 -11.49 8.90 13.28
N TRP A 220 -10.58 7.98 13.01
CA TRP A 220 -10.82 6.76 12.27
C TRP A 220 -9.93 5.62 12.78
N THR A 221 -10.42 4.40 12.64
CA THR A 221 -9.66 3.17 12.91
C THR A 221 -9.81 2.27 11.69
N THR A 222 -8.71 1.67 11.23
CA THR A 222 -8.73 0.69 10.15
C THR A 222 -8.03 -0.58 10.60
N TRP A 223 -8.57 -1.72 10.19
CA TRP A 223 -7.97 -3.03 10.44
C TRP A 223 -8.24 -3.92 9.25
N GLN A 224 -7.38 -4.92 9.06
CA GLN A 224 -7.55 -5.92 8.02
C GLN A 224 -6.86 -7.22 8.38
N GLU A 225 -7.48 -8.32 8.03
CA GLU A 225 -6.80 -9.58 7.77
C GLU A 225 -6.35 -9.63 6.31
N PHE A 226 -5.13 -10.10 6.10
CA PHE A 226 -4.58 -10.20 4.76
C PHE A 226 -3.88 -11.54 4.56
N THR A 227 -4.31 -12.23 3.52
CA THR A 227 -3.58 -13.37 2.94
C THR A 227 -3.58 -13.23 1.42
N MET A 228 -2.78 -14.02 0.73
CA MET A 228 -2.75 -14.02 -0.73
C MET A 228 -2.49 -15.41 -1.27
N THR A 229 -3.09 -15.71 -2.42
CA THR A 229 -2.69 -16.85 -3.23
C THR A 229 -1.94 -16.35 -4.46
N THR A 230 -1.02 -17.17 -4.96
CA THR A 230 -0.23 -16.84 -6.15
C THR A 230 -0.39 -17.91 -7.20
N LYS A 231 -0.69 -17.51 -8.44
CA LYS A 231 -0.86 -18.42 -9.59
C LYS A 231 0.13 -18.05 -10.68
N PHE A 232 1.09 -18.92 -10.93
CA PHE A 232 2.02 -18.75 -12.04
C PHE A 232 1.46 -19.38 -13.32
N ARG A 233 1.20 -18.56 -14.34
CA ARG A 233 0.64 -18.99 -15.64
C ARG A 233 1.65 -18.88 -16.78
N GLY A 234 2.91 -19.20 -16.50
CA GLY A 234 4.01 -19.15 -17.46
C GLY A 234 4.49 -17.74 -17.74
N ARG A 235 3.75 -16.91 -18.48
CA ARG A 235 4.22 -15.56 -18.85
C ARG A 235 4.08 -14.53 -17.73
N TYR A 236 3.14 -14.76 -16.81
CA TYR A 236 2.82 -13.84 -15.73
C TYR A 236 2.51 -14.58 -14.43
N LEU A 237 2.66 -13.86 -13.33
CA LEU A 237 2.30 -14.27 -11.97
C LEU A 237 1.09 -13.46 -11.52
N GLN A 238 -0.01 -14.12 -11.18
CA GLN A 238 -1.16 -13.48 -10.54
C GLN A 238 -1.01 -13.58 -9.02
N ILE A 239 -1.25 -12.47 -8.34
CA ILE A 239 -1.32 -12.34 -6.90
C ILE A 239 -2.77 -11.97 -6.59
N ILE A 240 -3.46 -12.87 -5.90
CA ILE A 240 -4.88 -12.73 -5.58
C ILE A 240 -4.96 -12.50 -4.07
N PRO A 241 -5.15 -11.25 -3.63
CA PRO A 241 -5.32 -10.95 -2.22
C PRO A 241 -6.65 -11.50 -1.72
N MET A 242 -6.68 -11.90 -0.46
CA MET A 242 -7.84 -12.42 0.24
C MET A 242 -7.90 -11.78 1.63
N GLY A 243 -9.12 -11.64 2.15
CA GLY A 243 -9.40 -10.89 3.36
C GLY A 243 -10.18 -9.62 3.07
N ILE A 244 -10.67 -8.99 4.12
CA ILE A 244 -11.51 -7.80 4.11
C ILE A 244 -10.75 -6.70 4.85
N ALA A 245 -10.71 -5.51 4.26
CA ALA A 245 -10.29 -4.32 4.95
C ALA A 245 -11.50 -3.61 5.54
N HIS A 246 -11.32 -3.09 6.75
CA HIS A 246 -12.35 -2.38 7.49
C HIS A 246 -11.87 -0.98 7.82
N LEU A 247 -12.78 -0.01 7.80
CA LEU A 247 -12.53 1.37 8.20
C LEU A 247 -13.76 1.90 8.95
N LYS A 248 -13.54 2.37 10.17
CA LYS A 248 -14.59 2.96 10.99
C LYS A 248 -14.25 4.41 11.31
N PHE A 249 -15.17 5.32 11.00
CA PHE A 249 -15.08 6.72 11.44
C PHE A 249 -15.75 6.88 12.80
N HIS A 250 -15.07 7.51 13.75
CA HIS A 250 -15.53 7.59 15.14
C HIS A 250 -16.72 8.53 15.29
N LYS A 251 -16.71 9.67 14.59
CA LYS A 251 -17.75 10.70 14.67
C LYS A 251 -19.07 10.27 14.03
N SER A 252 -19.05 9.78 12.79
CA SER A 252 -20.27 9.35 12.08
C SER A 252 -20.72 7.94 12.49
N GLY A 253 -19.80 7.11 13.00
CA GLY A 253 -20.05 5.70 13.24
C GLY A 253 -20.09 4.85 11.97
N HIS A 254 -19.91 5.44 10.78
CA HIS A 254 -19.90 4.72 9.51
C HIS A 254 -18.76 3.71 9.48
N HIS A 255 -19.07 2.52 8.98
CA HIS A 255 -18.15 1.41 8.83
C HIS A 255 -18.12 0.99 7.37
N TYR A 256 -16.98 1.22 6.72
CA TYR A 256 -16.73 0.85 5.34
C TYR A 256 -15.92 -0.44 5.30
N THR A 257 -16.22 -1.29 4.32
CA THR A 257 -15.45 -2.49 4.03
C THR A 257 -15.18 -2.64 2.54
N TRP A 258 -14.03 -3.21 2.19
CA TRP A 258 -13.69 -3.51 0.80
C TRP A 258 -12.75 -4.71 0.71
N ARG A 259 -12.69 -5.31 -0.47
CA ARG A 259 -11.70 -6.34 -0.83
C ARG A 259 -10.74 -5.79 -1.87
N LYS A 260 -9.50 -6.26 -1.83
CA LYS A 260 -8.46 -5.84 -2.77
C LYS A 260 -8.60 -6.56 -4.11
N VAL A 261 -8.11 -5.92 -5.16
CA VAL A 261 -8.17 -6.44 -6.53
C VAL A 261 -6.93 -7.28 -6.87
N THR A 262 -6.98 -8.01 -7.97
CA THR A 262 -5.88 -8.88 -8.39
C THR A 262 -4.71 -8.06 -8.93
N THR A 263 -3.49 -8.41 -8.51
CA THR A 263 -2.26 -7.87 -9.07
C THR A 263 -1.61 -8.88 -10.01
N THR A 264 -1.27 -8.49 -11.24
CA THR A 264 -0.55 -9.32 -12.21
C THR A 264 0.84 -8.77 -12.45
N VAL A 265 1.87 -9.59 -12.19
CA VAL A 265 3.25 -9.29 -12.57
C VAL A 265 3.55 -9.98 -13.89
N ASN A 266 3.76 -9.17 -14.93
CA ASN A 266 3.92 -9.61 -16.31
C ASN A 266 5.40 -9.76 -16.69
N ASN A 267 5.64 -10.45 -17.81
CA ASN A 267 6.96 -10.64 -18.41
C ASN A 267 7.95 -11.39 -17.50
N ILE A 268 7.47 -12.36 -16.72
CA ILE A 268 8.31 -13.10 -15.77
C ILE A 268 9.41 -13.92 -16.47
N ILE A 269 9.16 -14.39 -17.70
CA ILE A 269 10.11 -15.20 -18.49
C ILE A 269 11.03 -14.31 -19.32
N VAL A 270 10.47 -13.39 -20.10
CA VAL A 270 11.18 -12.58 -21.08
C VAL A 270 10.66 -11.15 -21.05
N GLY A 271 11.59 -10.20 -21.04
CA GLY A 271 11.30 -8.76 -21.11
C GLY A 271 11.40 -8.06 -19.75
N LYS A 272 11.03 -6.78 -19.73
CA LYS A 272 10.98 -5.99 -18.50
C LYS A 272 9.72 -6.32 -17.73
N LEU A 273 9.88 -6.63 -16.44
CA LEU A 273 8.76 -6.83 -15.52
C LEU A 273 7.92 -5.55 -15.42
N TRP A 274 6.60 -5.72 -15.41
CA TRP A 274 5.65 -4.65 -15.13
C TRP A 274 4.44 -5.18 -14.38
N VAL A 275 3.81 -4.32 -13.60
CA VAL A 275 2.70 -4.67 -12.71
C VAL A 275 1.39 -4.12 -13.27
N ASP A 276 0.33 -4.91 -13.14
CA ASP A 276 -1.05 -4.48 -13.37
C ASP A 276 -1.91 -4.75 -12.14
N ASN A 277 -2.86 -3.88 -11.88
CA ASN A 277 -3.90 -4.11 -10.87
C ASN A 277 -5.24 -4.07 -11.61
N HIS A 278 -6.04 -5.12 -11.48
CA HIS A 278 -7.28 -5.28 -12.24
C HIS A 278 -8.32 -6.07 -11.46
N GLY A 279 -9.59 -5.84 -11.79
CA GLY A 279 -10.76 -6.35 -11.08
C GLY A 279 -11.64 -5.21 -10.57
N GLU A 280 -12.82 -5.57 -10.09
CA GLU A 280 -13.77 -4.65 -9.47
C GLU A 280 -13.52 -4.58 -7.96
N MET A 281 -13.63 -3.37 -7.39
CA MET A 281 -13.54 -3.13 -5.95
C MET A 281 -14.85 -2.53 -5.48
N ASP A 282 -15.61 -3.31 -4.72
CA ASP A 282 -16.80 -2.84 -4.04
C ASP A 282 -16.43 -2.27 -2.67
N ILE A 283 -16.90 -1.06 -2.39
CA ILE A 283 -16.80 -0.40 -1.09
C ILE A 283 -18.21 -0.24 -0.55
N THR A 284 -18.49 -0.86 0.59
CA THR A 284 -19.81 -0.87 1.25
C THR A 284 -19.72 -0.36 2.67
#